data_AF-A0A2P8Q2Z7-F1
#
_entry.id   AF-A0A2P8Q2Z7-F1
#
_cell.length_a   1.000
_cell.length_b   1.000
_cell.length_c   1.000
_cell.angle_alpha   90.00
_cell.angle_beta   90.00
_cell.angle_gamma   90.00
#
_symmetry.space_group_name_H-M   'P 1'
#
loop_
_entity.id
_entity.type
_entity.pdbx_description
1 polymer ?
#
loop_
_entity_poly.entity_id
_entity_poly.type
_entity_poly.pdbx_seq_one_letter_code
_entity_poly.pdbx_strand_id
1 'polypeptide(L)'
;MYEPNVVGDWQEYDDGQAGLRVRVHGLEKAEPPRGRDDAAEGLVYFRFRVTVENRTTVHFGIHLEDGQLDVRVGTDGESAFLDWRNSQFIEGFDVYPLRRVTSVLYAAAPESCVSLVDIQVQLKVDDEWTERYLWSGGIGPQEPSVGVGARTDSAQDSLAAQVISYLEREAGSGPAA
;
A
#
# COMPACT_ATOMS: atom_id res chain seq x y z
N MET A 1 18.59 -2.04 1.23
CA MET A 1 17.19 -1.60 1.08
C MET A 1 16.37 -2.88 1.08
N TYR A 2 15.43 -3.04 1.99
CA TYR A 2 14.55 -4.23 1.98
C TYR A 2 13.57 -4.02 0.83
N GLU A 3 13.46 -4.99 -0.08
CA GLU A 3 12.50 -4.90 -1.18
C GLU A 3 11.07 -4.96 -0.61
N PRO A 4 10.13 -4.14 -1.11
CA PRO A 4 8.74 -4.20 -0.67
C PRO A 4 8.10 -5.55 -1.04
N ASN A 5 7.07 -5.93 -0.29
CA ASN A 5 6.35 -7.18 -0.54
C ASN A 5 5.49 -7.10 -1.79
N VAL A 6 5.24 -8.23 -2.45
CA VAL A 6 4.24 -8.24 -3.52
C VAL A 6 2.86 -8.41 -2.88
N VAL A 7 1.87 -7.66 -3.38
CA VAL A 7 0.46 -7.87 -2.99
C VAL A 7 0.10 -9.36 -3.09
N GLY A 8 -0.32 -9.95 -1.96
CA GLY A 8 -0.52 -11.39 -1.82
C GLY A 8 0.42 -12.08 -0.83
N ASP A 9 1.54 -11.44 -0.49
CA ASP A 9 2.51 -11.95 0.48
C ASP A 9 2.12 -11.64 1.92
N TRP A 10 2.49 -12.54 2.83
CA TRP A 10 2.32 -12.35 4.26
C TRP A 10 3.56 -11.69 4.88
N GLN A 11 3.32 -10.73 5.75
CA GLN A 11 4.31 -10.20 6.68
C GLN A 11 3.99 -10.67 8.09
N GLU A 12 4.98 -11.18 8.79
CA GLU A 12 4.86 -11.68 10.16
C GLU A 12 5.55 -10.69 11.10
N TYR A 13 4.86 -10.32 12.17
CA TYR A 13 5.43 -9.45 13.19
C TYR A 13 6.41 -10.22 14.06
N ASP A 14 7.47 -9.55 14.48
CA ASP A 14 8.47 -10.08 15.40
C ASP A 14 8.14 -9.71 16.86
N ASP A 15 9.03 -10.07 17.78
CA ASP A 15 8.98 -9.75 19.21
C ASP A 15 7.62 -10.08 19.86
N GLY A 16 7.05 -9.18 20.67
CA GLY A 16 5.85 -9.41 21.48
C GLY A 16 4.59 -9.83 20.71
N GLN A 17 4.63 -9.85 19.38
CA GLN A 17 3.54 -10.30 18.49
C GLN A 17 3.95 -11.45 17.55
N ALA A 18 5.04 -12.17 17.84
CA ALA A 18 5.49 -13.31 17.03
C ALA A 18 4.36 -14.30 16.73
N GLY A 19 4.09 -14.55 15.45
CA GLY A 19 3.00 -15.40 14.96
C GLY A 19 1.70 -14.66 14.61
N LEU A 20 1.62 -13.35 14.86
CA LEU A 20 0.64 -12.48 14.21
C LEU A 20 1.17 -12.09 12.84
N ARG A 21 0.34 -12.23 11.81
CA ARG A 21 0.73 -11.86 10.44
C ARG A 21 -0.34 -11.07 9.73
N VAL A 22 0.10 -10.20 8.83
CA VAL A 22 -0.73 -9.30 8.04
C VAL A 22 -0.43 -9.49 6.55
N ARG A 23 -1.46 -9.30 5.73
CA ARG A 23 -1.32 -9.33 4.26
C ARG A 23 -2.25 -8.34 3.61
N VAL A 24 -1.75 -7.65 2.59
CA VAL A 24 -2.55 -6.93 1.60
C VAL A 24 -2.82 -7.85 0.40
N HIS A 25 -4.07 -7.98 -0.04
CA HIS A 25 -4.44 -8.83 -1.19
C HIS A 25 -5.72 -8.38 -1.89
N GLY A 26 -6.02 -9.01 -3.04
CA GLY A 26 -7.27 -8.80 -3.76
C GLY A 26 -7.43 -7.38 -4.33
N LEU A 27 -6.30 -6.80 -4.76
CA LEU A 27 -6.19 -5.51 -5.42
C LEU A 27 -6.81 -5.59 -6.83
N GLU A 28 -7.96 -4.96 -7.03
CA GLU A 28 -8.69 -4.98 -8.31
C GLU A 28 -9.55 -3.72 -8.51
N LYS A 29 -9.88 -3.36 -9.76
CA LYS A 29 -10.91 -2.35 -10.03
C LYS A 29 -12.25 -2.84 -9.49
N ALA A 30 -12.95 -2.02 -8.73
CA ALA A 30 -14.24 -2.36 -8.15
C ALA A 30 -15.00 -1.09 -7.75
N GLU A 31 -16.30 -1.05 -8.03
CA GLU A 31 -17.15 0.06 -7.61
C GLU A 31 -17.51 -0.04 -6.11
N PRO A 32 -17.56 1.09 -5.39
CA PRO A 32 -17.94 1.12 -3.98
C PRO A 32 -19.43 0.78 -3.77
N PRO A 33 -19.79 0.10 -2.67
CA PRO A 33 -21.16 -0.39 -2.43
C PRO A 33 -22.21 0.70 -2.20
N ARG A 34 -21.82 1.89 -1.71
CA ARG A 34 -22.73 3.02 -1.44
C ARG A 34 -22.70 4.09 -2.53
N GLY A 35 -22.11 3.78 -3.67
CA GLY A 35 -21.85 4.73 -4.75
C GLY A 35 -20.59 5.55 -4.51
N ARG A 36 -20.20 6.29 -5.56
CA ARG A 36 -19.02 7.14 -5.64
C ARG A 36 -19.14 8.34 -4.69
N ASP A 37 -18.04 8.67 -4.04
CA ASP A 37 -17.87 9.93 -3.32
C ASP A 37 -17.63 11.08 -4.30
N ASP A 38 -18.20 12.26 -4.04
CA ASP A 38 -18.03 13.45 -4.88
C ASP A 38 -16.55 13.87 -4.97
N ALA A 39 -15.77 13.65 -3.90
CA ALA A 39 -14.33 13.93 -3.89
C ALA A 39 -13.52 12.98 -4.81
N ALA A 40 -14.13 11.88 -5.25
CA ALA A 40 -13.55 10.93 -6.18
C ALA A 40 -14.04 11.13 -7.62
N GLU A 41 -14.65 12.28 -7.97
CA GLU A 41 -15.06 12.58 -9.34
C GLU A 41 -13.87 12.44 -10.31
N GLY A 42 -14.09 11.77 -11.45
CA GLY A 42 -13.07 11.54 -12.47
C GLY A 42 -11.99 10.49 -12.13
N LEU A 43 -11.99 9.94 -10.91
CA LEU A 43 -11.06 8.87 -10.52
C LEU A 43 -11.61 7.47 -10.86
N VAL A 44 -10.74 6.46 -10.90
CA VAL A 44 -11.15 5.06 -10.97
C VAL A 44 -11.06 4.44 -9.58
N TYR A 45 -12.13 3.74 -9.18
CA TYR A 45 -12.13 3.03 -7.91
C TYR A 45 -11.46 1.66 -8.04
N PHE A 46 -10.77 1.30 -6.98
CA PHE A 46 -10.24 -0.02 -6.75
C PHE A 46 -10.44 -0.43 -5.30
N ARG A 47 -10.42 -1.74 -5.10
CA ARG A 47 -10.59 -2.36 -3.80
C ARG A 47 -9.39 -3.22 -3.49
N PHE A 48 -9.00 -3.25 -2.23
CA PHE A 48 -8.04 -4.21 -1.69
C PHE A 48 -8.51 -4.70 -0.32
N ARG A 49 -7.85 -5.73 0.18
CA ARG A 49 -8.16 -6.32 1.48
C ARG A 49 -6.90 -6.38 2.31
N VAL A 50 -7.04 -6.04 3.59
CA VAL A 50 -5.99 -6.26 4.59
C VAL A 50 -6.48 -7.36 5.50
N THR A 51 -5.74 -8.45 5.60
CA THR A 51 -6.10 -9.58 6.46
C THR A 51 -5.05 -9.76 7.53
N VAL A 52 -5.50 -9.88 8.77
CA VAL A 52 -4.68 -10.22 9.92
C VAL A 52 -5.03 -11.64 10.33
N GLU A 53 -4.02 -12.47 10.55
CA GLU A 53 -4.16 -13.84 11.03
C GLU A 53 -3.33 -14.05 12.27
N ASN A 54 -3.95 -14.67 13.27
CA ASN A 54 -3.30 -15.02 14.52
C ASN A 54 -2.95 -16.51 14.51
N ARG A 55 -1.65 -16.83 14.47
CA ARG A 55 -1.15 -18.22 14.55
C ARG A 55 -0.64 -18.59 15.94
N THR A 56 -0.83 -17.72 16.92
CA THR A 56 -0.38 -17.91 18.29
C THR A 56 -1.40 -18.68 19.12
N THR A 57 -1.12 -18.83 20.41
CA THR A 57 -2.00 -19.46 21.40
C THR A 57 -2.79 -18.45 22.25
N VAL A 58 -2.60 -17.15 22.05
CA VAL A 58 -3.31 -16.06 22.76
C VAL A 58 -4.18 -15.27 21.79
N HIS A 59 -5.10 -14.43 22.28
CA HIS A 59 -5.84 -13.50 21.42
C HIS A 59 -5.08 -12.17 21.33
N PHE A 60 -5.38 -11.39 20.29
CA PHE A 60 -4.90 -10.02 20.12
C PHE A 60 -6.08 -9.12 19.76
N GLY A 61 -6.19 -7.96 20.40
CA GLY A 61 -7.09 -6.88 20.02
C GLY A 61 -6.51 -6.12 18.84
N ILE A 62 -7.16 -6.19 17.69
CA ILE A 62 -6.67 -5.59 16.44
C ILE A 62 -7.46 -4.33 16.11
N HIS A 63 -6.73 -3.27 15.80
CA HIS A 63 -7.26 -2.05 15.19
C HIS A 63 -6.58 -1.82 13.83
N LEU A 64 -7.41 -1.63 12.81
CA LEU A 64 -7.05 -1.16 11.49
C LEU A 64 -8.07 -0.10 11.06
N GLU A 65 -7.78 1.17 11.29
CA GLU A 65 -8.65 2.35 11.14
C GLU A 65 -8.06 3.38 10.16
N ASP A 66 -8.72 4.53 10.01
CA ASP A 66 -8.18 5.63 9.22
C ASP A 66 -6.85 6.19 9.78
N GLY A 67 -5.97 6.66 8.90
CA GLY A 67 -4.63 7.14 9.26
C GLY A 67 -3.59 6.03 9.54
N GLN A 68 -4.01 4.76 9.58
CA GLN A 68 -3.14 3.59 9.73
C GLN A 68 -2.71 2.98 8.39
N LEU A 69 -3.21 3.56 7.30
CA LEU A 69 -2.97 3.16 5.92
C LEU A 69 -2.47 4.37 5.15
N ASP A 70 -1.45 4.15 4.31
CA ASP A 70 -1.05 5.11 3.28
C ASP A 70 -1.04 4.38 1.94
N VAL A 71 -1.78 4.92 0.97
CA VAL A 71 -1.93 4.32 -0.37
C VAL A 71 -1.35 5.29 -1.37
N ARG A 72 -0.24 4.88 -1.98
CA ARG A 72 0.44 5.62 -3.05
C ARG A 72 0.21 4.95 -4.39
N VAL A 73 0.08 5.75 -5.42
CA VAL A 73 -0.10 5.30 -6.80
C VAL A 73 0.90 5.99 -7.70
N GLY A 74 1.09 5.45 -8.90
CA GLY A 74 1.99 6.06 -9.89
C GLY A 74 3.46 6.01 -9.49
N THR A 75 4.32 6.44 -10.41
CA THR A 75 5.78 6.40 -10.23
C THR A 75 6.30 7.48 -9.29
N ASP A 76 5.53 8.55 -9.10
CA ASP A 76 5.91 9.68 -8.25
C ASP A 76 5.33 9.55 -6.82
N GLY A 77 4.52 8.50 -6.56
CA GLY A 77 3.99 8.20 -5.24
C GLY A 77 2.87 9.14 -4.82
N GLU A 78 1.97 9.48 -5.74
CA GLU A 78 0.81 10.31 -5.46
C GLU A 78 -0.14 9.62 -4.48
N SER A 79 -0.73 10.39 -3.55
CA SER A 79 -1.74 9.84 -2.62
C SER A 79 -3.00 9.44 -3.38
N ALA A 80 -3.47 8.21 -3.17
CA ALA A 80 -4.82 7.81 -3.56
C ALA A 80 -5.84 8.38 -2.57
N PHE A 81 -7.05 8.63 -3.06
CA PHE A 81 -8.19 8.95 -2.22
C PHE A 81 -8.69 7.67 -1.53
N LEU A 82 -8.59 7.57 -0.20
CA LEU A 82 -9.16 6.46 0.56
C LEU A 82 -10.60 6.78 0.96
N ASP A 83 -11.56 6.00 0.45
CA ASP A 83 -12.97 6.20 0.73
C ASP A 83 -13.36 5.47 2.02
N TRP A 84 -13.21 6.16 3.14
CA TRP A 84 -13.52 5.62 4.46
C TRP A 84 -15.00 5.25 4.63
N ARG A 85 -15.91 5.94 3.94
CA ARG A 85 -17.37 5.72 4.01
C ARG A 85 -17.75 4.39 3.37
N ASN A 86 -17.07 3.98 2.31
CA ASN A 86 -17.29 2.71 1.63
C ASN A 86 -16.41 1.56 2.13
N SER A 87 -15.40 1.88 2.93
CA SER A 87 -14.48 0.92 3.52
C SER A 87 -15.03 0.25 4.79
N GLN A 88 -14.55 -0.95 5.08
CA GLN A 88 -14.86 -1.74 6.27
C GLN A 88 -13.55 -1.94 7.05
N PHE A 89 -13.35 -1.11 8.06
CA PHE A 89 -12.19 -1.13 8.95
C PHE A 89 -12.33 -2.22 10.03
N ILE A 90 -11.24 -2.47 10.76
CA ILE A 90 -11.24 -3.33 11.95
C ILE A 90 -11.19 -2.41 13.17
N GLU A 91 -12.33 -2.18 13.81
CA GLU A 91 -12.48 -1.20 14.89
C GLU A 91 -12.48 -1.92 16.25
N GLY A 92 -11.31 -2.41 16.68
CA GLY A 92 -11.15 -3.09 17.98
C GLY A 92 -11.76 -4.49 18.02
N PHE A 93 -11.20 -5.42 17.23
CA PHE A 93 -11.67 -6.80 17.15
C PHE A 93 -10.68 -7.79 17.75
N ASP A 94 -11.17 -8.67 18.64
CA ASP A 94 -10.37 -9.74 19.22
C ASP A 94 -10.17 -10.90 18.24
N VAL A 95 -8.94 -11.07 17.76
CA VAL A 95 -8.56 -12.18 16.90
C VAL A 95 -8.03 -13.32 17.75
N TYR A 96 -8.88 -14.32 18.00
CA TYR A 96 -8.52 -15.53 18.73
C TYR A 96 -7.52 -16.43 17.95
N PRO A 97 -6.86 -17.37 18.65
CA PRO A 97 -5.96 -18.35 18.02
C PRO A 97 -6.54 -19.03 16.77
N LEU A 98 -5.72 -19.11 15.73
CA LEU A 98 -6.04 -19.71 14.42
C LEU A 98 -7.24 -19.06 13.70
N ARG A 99 -7.55 -17.81 14.05
CA ARG A 99 -8.58 -16.99 13.39
C ARG A 99 -7.95 -15.89 12.56
N ARG A 100 -8.81 -15.32 11.72
CA ARG A 100 -8.47 -14.24 10.79
C ARG A 100 -9.55 -13.18 10.85
N VAL A 101 -9.15 -11.96 10.64
CA VAL A 101 -10.05 -10.82 10.41
C VAL A 101 -9.59 -10.09 9.16
N THR A 102 -10.53 -9.54 8.40
CA THR A 102 -10.25 -8.90 7.12
C THR A 102 -10.96 -7.56 7.03
N SER A 103 -10.19 -6.51 6.77
CA SER A 103 -10.69 -5.23 6.30
C SER A 103 -10.88 -5.26 4.78
N VAL A 104 -11.92 -4.59 4.30
CA VAL A 104 -12.17 -4.38 2.87
C VAL A 104 -12.17 -2.88 2.60
N LEU A 105 -11.19 -2.42 1.81
CA LEU A 105 -10.91 -1.01 1.64
C LEU A 105 -11.15 -0.60 0.19
N TYR A 106 -11.74 0.57 0.01
CA TYR A 106 -11.96 1.19 -1.29
C TYR A 106 -11.14 2.47 -1.40
N ALA A 107 -10.40 2.59 -2.49
CA ALA A 107 -9.63 3.77 -2.81
C ALA A 107 -9.86 4.17 -4.27
N ALA A 108 -9.53 5.40 -4.61
CA ALA A 108 -9.67 5.94 -5.94
C ALA A 108 -8.43 6.74 -6.34
N ALA A 109 -8.05 6.63 -7.62
CA ALA A 109 -6.89 7.30 -8.19
C ALA A 109 -7.11 7.59 -9.69
N PRO A 110 -6.28 8.45 -10.32
CA PRO A 110 -6.29 8.60 -11.76
C PRO A 110 -6.00 7.26 -12.46
N GLU A 111 -6.70 6.97 -13.56
CA GLU A 111 -6.56 5.68 -14.26
C GLU A 111 -5.13 5.41 -14.76
N SER A 112 -4.38 6.46 -15.10
CA SER A 112 -2.98 6.34 -15.51
C SER A 112 -2.04 5.87 -14.39
N CYS A 113 -2.44 5.99 -13.12
CA CYS A 113 -1.57 5.74 -11.98
C CYS A 113 -1.82 4.38 -11.32
N VAL A 114 -2.91 3.67 -11.62
CA VAL A 114 -3.27 2.41 -10.93
C VAL A 114 -2.45 1.19 -11.36
N SER A 115 -1.55 1.33 -12.34
CA SER A 115 -0.60 0.29 -12.75
C SER A 115 0.48 0.04 -11.70
N LEU A 116 0.75 1.00 -10.83
CA LEU A 116 1.64 0.89 -9.68
C LEU A 116 0.90 1.38 -8.44
N VAL A 117 0.76 0.51 -7.44
CA VAL A 117 0.05 0.80 -6.19
C VAL A 117 0.90 0.27 -5.04
N ASP A 118 1.27 1.19 -4.16
CA ASP A 118 2.03 0.95 -2.94
C ASP A 118 1.10 1.16 -1.74
N ILE A 119 0.97 0.14 -0.90
CA ILE A 119 0.06 0.11 0.25
C ILE A 119 0.89 -0.12 1.50
N GLN A 120 1.02 0.92 2.30
CA GLN A 120 1.64 0.84 3.61
C GLN A 120 0.56 0.60 4.67
N VAL A 121 0.82 -0.34 5.59
CA VAL A 121 -0.08 -0.68 6.70
C VAL A 121 0.67 -0.58 8.02
N GLN A 122 0.05 0.07 9.00
CA GLN A 122 0.50 0.09 10.39
C GLN A 122 -0.63 -0.37 11.31
N LEU A 123 -0.55 -1.57 11.86
CA LEU A 123 -1.57 -2.04 12.80
C LEU A 123 -1.37 -1.41 14.19
N LYS A 124 -2.47 -1.33 14.93
CA LYS A 124 -2.43 -1.15 16.38
C LYS A 124 -2.95 -2.44 17.03
N VAL A 125 -2.13 -3.04 17.88
CA VAL A 125 -2.35 -4.33 18.51
C VAL A 125 -2.30 -4.14 20.02
N ASP A 126 -3.39 -4.48 20.73
CA ASP A 126 -3.49 -4.32 22.19
C ASP A 126 -3.06 -2.92 22.67
N ASP A 127 -3.52 -1.89 21.97
CA ASP A 127 -3.17 -0.48 22.16
C ASP A 127 -1.72 -0.06 21.85
N GLU A 128 -0.88 -0.96 21.35
CA GLU A 128 0.48 -0.67 20.91
C GLU A 128 0.61 -0.58 19.39
N TRP A 129 1.41 0.36 18.90
CA TRP A 129 1.67 0.52 17.46
C TRP A 129 2.69 -0.50 16.98
N THR A 130 2.37 -1.22 15.91
CA THR A 130 3.33 -2.10 15.25
C THR A 130 4.27 -1.33 14.32
N GLU A 131 5.27 -2.04 13.81
CA GLU A 131 6.02 -1.59 12.64
C GLU A 131 5.12 -1.43 11.40
N ARG A 132 5.65 -0.71 10.40
CA ARG A 132 4.98 -0.48 9.13
C ARG A 132 5.49 -1.48 8.10
N TYR A 133 4.57 -2.12 7.40
CA TYR A 133 4.89 -2.95 6.25
C TYR A 133 4.34 -2.33 4.97
N LEU A 134 5.06 -2.56 3.87
CA LEU A 134 4.74 -2.06 2.54
C LEU A 134 4.49 -3.24 1.59
N TRP A 135 3.43 -3.13 0.80
CA TRP A 135 3.14 -4.00 -0.33
C TRP A 135 3.04 -3.18 -1.61
N SER A 136 3.66 -3.67 -2.67
CA SER A 136 3.63 -3.11 -4.01
C SER A 136 2.87 -4.05 -4.95
N GLY A 137 2.07 -3.46 -5.83
CA GLY A 137 1.27 -4.19 -6.81
C GLY A 137 0.79 -3.27 -7.93
N GLY A 138 -0.12 -3.75 -8.75
CA GLY A 138 -0.66 -2.99 -9.87
C GLY A 138 -1.98 -3.58 -10.37
N ILE A 139 -2.82 -2.73 -10.96
CA ILE A 139 -4.14 -3.11 -11.48
C ILE A 139 -4.12 -3.03 -13.00
N GLY A 140 -4.38 -4.16 -13.67
CA GLY A 140 -4.38 -4.26 -15.13
C GLY A 140 -3.53 -5.42 -15.63
N PRO A 141 -3.41 -5.62 -16.96
CA PRO A 141 -2.50 -6.59 -17.52
C PRO A 141 -1.08 -6.22 -17.06
N GLN A 142 -0.44 -7.14 -16.33
CA GLN A 142 0.96 -7.03 -15.98
C GLN A 142 1.73 -7.00 -17.30
N GLU A 143 2.21 -5.83 -17.73
CA GLU A 143 3.33 -5.82 -18.67
C GLU A 143 4.47 -6.57 -17.96
N PRO A 144 5.15 -7.49 -18.66
CA PRO A 144 6.20 -8.28 -18.06
C PRO A 144 7.17 -7.32 -17.40
N SER A 145 7.41 -7.54 -16.10
CA SER A 145 8.44 -6.89 -15.29
C SER A 145 9.59 -6.46 -16.18
N VAL A 146 9.61 -5.18 -16.53
CA VAL A 146 10.78 -4.56 -17.12
C VAL A 146 11.75 -4.52 -15.95
N GLY A 147 12.65 -5.50 -15.92
CA GLY A 147 13.79 -5.47 -15.00
C GLY A 147 14.41 -4.08 -15.04
N VAL A 148 14.76 -3.56 -13.86
CA VAL A 148 15.43 -2.27 -13.62
C VAL A 148 16.21 -1.81 -14.86
N GLY A 149 15.62 -0.97 -15.70
CA GLY A 149 16.25 -0.69 -17.00
C GLY A 149 15.45 0.10 -18.03
N ALA A 150 14.20 -0.24 -18.37
CA ALA A 150 13.49 0.50 -19.41
C ALA A 150 12.56 1.56 -18.79
N ARG A 151 13.11 2.75 -18.59
CA ARG A 151 12.30 3.96 -18.38
C ARG A 151 11.61 4.27 -19.71
N THR A 152 10.29 4.24 -19.76
CA THR A 152 9.53 4.84 -20.86
C THR A 152 9.68 6.35 -20.81
N ASP A 153 10.01 6.93 -21.96
CA ASP A 153 10.52 8.30 -22.20
C ASP A 153 9.51 9.44 -21.95
N SER A 154 8.43 9.20 -21.19
CA SER A 154 7.37 10.18 -20.93
C SER A 154 7.51 10.93 -19.59
N ALA A 155 8.62 10.77 -18.88
CA ALA A 155 8.80 11.22 -17.50
C ALA A 155 9.72 12.46 -17.38
N GLN A 156 9.71 13.39 -18.34
CA GLN A 156 10.61 14.55 -18.28
C GLN A 156 10.28 15.55 -17.14
N ASP A 157 9.07 15.50 -16.55
CA ASP A 157 8.63 16.41 -15.47
C ASP A 157 8.47 15.75 -14.09
N SER A 158 8.73 14.44 -13.96
CA SER A 158 8.59 13.69 -12.71
C SER A 158 9.58 14.16 -11.63
N LEU A 159 9.19 14.14 -10.36
CA LEU A 159 10.09 14.50 -9.24
C LEU A 159 11.32 13.58 -9.21
N ALA A 160 11.12 12.29 -9.49
CA ALA A 160 12.23 11.35 -9.60
C ALA A 160 13.20 11.75 -10.73
N ALA A 161 12.70 12.19 -11.88
CA ALA A 161 13.52 12.69 -12.98
C ALA A 161 14.29 13.97 -12.60
N GLN A 162 13.66 14.88 -11.84
CA GLN A 162 14.30 16.09 -11.33
C GLN A 162 15.42 15.76 -10.33
N VAL A 163 15.20 14.79 -9.43
CA VAL A 163 16.21 14.33 -8.46
C VAL A 163 17.37 13.63 -9.17
N ILE A 164 17.10 12.78 -10.17
CA ILE A 164 18.15 12.14 -10.97
C ILE A 164 18.99 13.19 -11.70
N SER A 165 18.35 14.15 -12.38
CA SER A 165 19.02 15.26 -13.06
C SER A 165 19.87 16.12 -12.10
N TYR A 166 19.34 16.39 -10.91
CA TYR A 166 20.08 17.08 -9.86
C TYR A 166 21.33 16.31 -9.42
N LEU A 167 21.19 15.01 -9.13
CA LEU A 167 22.30 14.16 -8.70
C LEU A 167 23.36 14.00 -9.78
N GLU A 168 22.97 13.84 -11.06
CA GLU A 168 23.90 13.79 -12.19
C GLU A 168 24.67 15.11 -12.36
N ARG A 169 24.01 16.25 -12.13
CA ARG A 169 24.65 17.58 -12.16
C ARG A 169 25.67 17.76 -11.02
N GLU A 170 25.33 17.35 -9.80
CA GLU A 170 26.23 17.47 -8.64
C GLU A 170 27.41 16.48 -8.74
N ALA A 171 27.18 15.27 -9.24
CA ALA A 171 28.22 14.27 -9.44
C ALA A 171 29.21 14.63 -10.57
N GLY A 172 28.81 15.52 -11.49
CA GLY A 172 29.61 15.98 -12.63
C GLY A 172 30.62 17.09 -12.31
N SER A 173 30.53 17.76 -11.16
CA SER A 173 31.53 18.78 -10.75
C SER A 173 32.61 18.18 -9.85
N GLY A 174 33.50 17.38 -10.44
CA GLY A 174 34.81 17.16 -9.85
C GLY A 174 35.61 18.48 -9.88
N PRO A 175 36.41 18.81 -8.84
CA PRO A 175 37.24 20.01 -8.86
C PRO A 175 38.22 19.91 -10.04
N ALA A 176 38.19 20.92 -10.93
CA ALA A 176 39.23 21.11 -11.91
C ALA A 176 40.57 21.31 -11.17
N ALA A 177 41.51 20.39 -11.42
CA ALA A 177 42.90 20.50 -10.99
C ALA A 177 43.64 21.57 -11.80
#